data_AF-A0A6B1HWK4-F1
#
_entry.id   AF-A0A6B1HWK4-F1
#
_cell.length_a   1.000
_cell.length_b   1.000
_cell.length_c   1.000
_cell.angle_alpha   90.00
_cell.angle_beta   90.00
_cell.angle_gamma   90.00
#
_symmetry.space_group_name_H-M   'P 1'
#
loop_
_entity.id
_entity.type
_entity.pdbx_description
1 polymer ?
#
loop_
_entity_poly.entity_id
_entity_poly.type
_entity_poly.pdbx_seq_one_letter_code
_entity_poly.pdbx_strand_id
1 'polypeptide(L)'
;LLNINRACQVCHSFSEAELDARADAIQQRNFDLLQRAGAALMDQLDAIATARAAGATDDDLATALALQRKAQWRLDFVAAENSMGFHAPQEAARILGEAADYARQGQIAAIEWLVSRPEDKP
;
A
#
# COMPACT_ATOMS: atom_id res chain seq x y z
N LEU A 1 11.95 -18.58 11.64
CA LEU A 1 10.89 -19.55 12.07
C LEU A 1 11.38 -20.39 13.26
N LEU A 2 10.51 -20.90 14.16
CA LEU A 2 10.96 -21.57 15.41
C LEU A 2 10.96 -23.12 15.39
N ASN A 3 10.31 -23.77 14.42
CA ASN A 3 10.18 -25.24 14.38
C ASN A 3 9.94 -25.77 12.94
N ILE A 4 10.89 -25.50 12.04
CA ILE A 4 10.73 -25.81 10.61
C ILE A 4 10.62 -27.32 10.37
N ASN A 5 11.43 -28.12 11.08
CA ASN A 5 11.41 -29.57 10.97
C ASN A 5 9.99 -30.17 11.16
N ARG A 6 9.30 -29.80 12.23
CA ARG A 6 7.95 -30.36 12.50
C ARG A 6 6.83 -29.66 11.74
N ALA A 7 6.97 -28.37 11.43
CA ALA A 7 5.91 -27.61 10.78
C ALA A 7 5.89 -27.76 9.25
N CYS A 8 7.06 -27.92 8.62
CA CYS A 8 7.20 -27.83 7.17
C CYS A 8 7.72 -29.13 6.53
N GLN A 9 8.74 -29.76 7.13
CA GLN A 9 9.43 -30.90 6.52
C GLN A 9 8.63 -32.21 6.57
N VAL A 10 7.48 -32.23 7.24
CA VAL A 10 6.48 -33.31 7.12
C VAL A 10 5.98 -33.44 5.67
N CYS A 11 5.92 -32.32 4.93
CA CYS A 11 5.43 -32.27 3.54
C CYS A 11 6.48 -31.80 2.53
N HIS A 12 7.48 -31.02 2.96
CA HIS A 12 8.47 -30.39 2.07
C HIS A 12 9.87 -30.99 2.25
N SER A 13 10.36 -31.68 1.22
CA SER A 13 11.69 -32.29 1.17
C SER A 13 12.82 -31.30 0.79
N PHE A 14 12.82 -30.13 1.45
CA PHE A 14 13.88 -29.12 1.34
C PHE A 14 14.63 -29.00 2.67
N SER A 15 15.86 -28.46 2.65
CA SER A 15 16.59 -28.17 3.88
C SER A 15 15.86 -27.10 4.71
N GLU A 16 16.04 -27.11 6.04
CA GLU A 16 15.44 -26.07 6.90
C GLU A 16 15.90 -24.67 6.49
N ALA A 17 17.19 -24.53 6.13
CA ALA A 17 17.77 -23.27 5.65
C ALA A 17 17.10 -22.77 4.37
N GLU A 18 16.79 -23.66 3.43
CA GLU A 18 16.08 -23.28 2.21
C GLU A 18 14.63 -22.86 2.48
N LEU A 19 13.93 -23.57 3.38
CA LEU A 19 12.55 -23.23 3.76
C LEU A 19 12.49 -21.87 4.48
N ASP A 20 13.43 -21.61 5.39
CA ASP A 20 13.56 -20.32 6.08
C ASP A 20 13.85 -19.19 5.09
N ALA A 21 14.81 -19.38 4.18
CA ALA A 21 15.15 -18.40 3.15
C ALA A 21 13.99 -18.10 2.19
N ARG A 22 13.15 -19.10 1.87
CA ARG A 22 11.94 -18.90 1.05
C ARG A 22 10.89 -18.08 1.79
N ALA A 23 10.66 -18.36 3.08
CA ALA A 23 9.73 -17.60 3.90
C ALA A 23 10.20 -16.14 4.04
N ASP A 24 11.48 -15.93 4.36
CA ASP A 24 12.10 -14.61 4.46
C ASP A 24 11.98 -13.83 3.14
N ALA A 25 12.27 -14.45 2.00
CA ALA A 25 12.12 -13.82 0.69
C ALA A 25 10.67 -13.41 0.38
N ILE A 26 9.67 -14.18 0.82
CA ILE A 26 8.25 -13.80 0.68
C ILE A 26 7.93 -12.60 1.55
N GLN A 27 8.35 -12.63 2.81
CA GLN A 27 8.08 -11.58 3.79
C GLN A 27 8.75 -10.27 3.39
N GLN A 28 10.02 -10.31 2.99
CA GLN A 28 10.76 -9.13 2.56
C GLN A 28 10.12 -8.47 1.33
N ARG A 29 9.69 -9.25 0.34
CA ARG A 29 9.03 -8.70 -0.87
C ARG A 29 7.72 -7.99 -0.53
N ASN A 30 6.90 -8.57 0.34
CA ASN A 30 5.64 -7.96 0.76
C ASN A 30 5.88 -6.75 1.67
N PHE A 31 6.88 -6.79 2.54
CA PHE A 31 7.30 -5.65 3.33
C PHE A 31 7.74 -4.48 2.43
N ASP A 32 8.57 -4.73 1.41
CA ASP A 32 9.01 -3.69 0.48
C ASP A 32 7.83 -3.07 -0.30
N LEU A 33 6.85 -3.90 -0.69
CA LEU A 33 5.62 -3.41 -1.33
C LEU A 33 4.76 -2.59 -0.35
N LEU A 34 4.66 -3.01 0.91
CA LEU A 34 3.94 -2.30 1.95
C LEU A 34 4.55 -0.91 2.19
N GLN A 35 5.88 -0.82 2.28
CA GLN A 35 6.58 0.45 2.42
C GLN A 35 6.36 1.37 1.22
N ARG A 36 6.37 0.82 -0.01
CA ARG A 36 6.10 1.61 -1.23
C ARG A 36 4.66 2.12 -1.30
N ALA A 37 3.69 1.28 -0.96
CA ALA A 37 2.29 1.68 -0.89
C ALA A 37 2.06 2.72 0.21
N GLY A 38 2.72 2.57 1.36
CA GLY A 38 2.69 3.54 2.46
C GLY A 38 3.25 4.90 2.06
N ALA A 39 4.40 4.92 1.39
CA ALA A 39 4.97 6.16 0.85
C ALA A 39 4.02 6.84 -0.15
N ALA A 40 3.39 6.08 -1.06
CA ALA A 40 2.41 6.63 -2.00
C ALA A 40 1.17 7.21 -1.29
N LEU A 41 0.68 6.54 -0.24
CA LEU A 41 -0.44 7.02 0.56
C LEU A 41 -0.08 8.31 1.31
N MET A 42 1.13 8.41 1.86
CA MET A 42 1.60 9.64 2.50
C MET A 42 1.71 10.79 1.51
N ASP A 43 2.29 10.56 0.33
CA ASP A 43 2.37 11.57 -0.75
C ASP A 43 0.97 12.07 -1.17
N GLN A 44 -0.03 11.18 -1.20
CA GLN A 44 -1.41 11.54 -1.47
C GLN A 44 -1.99 12.42 -0.36
N LEU A 45 -1.77 12.06 0.90
CA LEU A 45 -2.25 12.83 2.06
C LEU A 45 -1.62 14.23 2.09
N ASP A 46 -0.34 14.36 1.76
CA ASP A 46 0.35 15.64 1.66
C ASP A 46 -0.21 16.52 0.53
N ALA A 47 -0.54 15.93 -0.62
CA ALA A 47 -1.19 16.64 -1.73
C ALA A 47 -2.61 17.13 -1.34
N ILE A 48 -3.40 16.29 -0.67
CA ILE A 48 -4.71 16.65 -0.13
C ILE A 48 -4.58 17.79 0.89
N ALA A 49 -3.62 17.70 1.82
CA ALA A 49 -3.38 18.73 2.83
C ALA A 49 -2.97 20.06 2.18
N THR A 50 -2.14 20.02 1.15
CA THR A 50 -1.72 21.19 0.37
C THR A 50 -2.91 21.84 -0.35
N ALA A 51 -3.76 21.03 -1.01
CA ALA A 51 -4.98 21.52 -1.65
C ALA A 51 -5.95 22.20 -0.65
N ARG A 52 -6.13 21.60 0.53
CA ARG A 52 -6.94 22.18 1.61
C ARG A 52 -6.37 23.51 2.10
N ALA A 53 -5.05 23.59 2.29
CA ALA A 53 -4.38 24.83 2.68
C ALA A 53 -4.54 25.94 1.61
N ALA A 54 -4.69 25.57 0.35
CA ALA A 54 -4.99 26.47 -0.76
C ALA A 54 -6.49 26.75 -0.97
N GLY A 55 -7.37 26.26 -0.10
CA GLY A 55 -8.80 26.58 -0.08
C GLY A 55 -9.74 25.52 -0.65
N ALA A 56 -9.25 24.32 -0.99
CA ALA A 56 -10.12 23.25 -1.48
C ALA A 56 -11.14 22.82 -0.43
N THR A 57 -12.39 22.67 -0.86
CA THR A 57 -13.45 22.06 -0.05
C THR A 57 -13.38 20.53 -0.11
N ASP A 58 -14.18 19.85 0.72
CA ASP A 58 -14.33 18.39 0.64
C ASP A 58 -14.93 17.94 -0.69
N ASP A 59 -15.85 18.73 -1.24
CA ASP A 59 -16.51 18.44 -2.52
C ASP A 59 -15.51 18.55 -3.69
N ASP A 60 -14.62 19.55 -3.65
CA ASP A 60 -13.53 19.70 -4.61
C ASP A 60 -12.58 18.48 -4.61
N LEU A 61 -12.36 17.88 -3.44
CA LEU A 61 -11.43 16.77 -3.24
C LEU A 61 -12.12 15.41 -3.16
N ALA A 62 -13.41 15.31 -3.49
CA ALA A 62 -14.21 14.09 -3.31
C ALA A 62 -13.56 12.86 -3.97
N THR A 63 -13.02 13.02 -5.18
CA THR A 63 -12.31 11.94 -5.90
C THR A 63 -11.02 11.52 -5.16
N ALA A 64 -10.20 12.48 -4.74
CA ALA A 64 -8.96 12.20 -4.02
C ALA A 64 -9.23 11.49 -2.68
N LEU A 65 -10.26 11.92 -1.95
CA LEU A 65 -10.65 11.32 -0.67
C LEU A 65 -11.23 9.90 -0.84
N ALA A 66 -12.04 9.67 -1.88
CA ALA A 66 -12.55 8.33 -2.19
C ALA A 66 -11.42 7.34 -2.53
N LEU A 67 -10.40 7.81 -3.26
CA LEU A 67 -9.22 7.01 -3.59
C LEU A 67 -8.33 6.78 -2.36
N GLN A 68 -8.17 7.79 -1.49
CA GLN A 68 -7.45 7.66 -0.21
C GLN A 68 -8.05 6.54 0.64
N ARG A 69 -9.39 6.53 0.78
CA ARG A 69 -10.09 5.47 1.52
C ARG A 69 -9.82 4.07 0.94
N LYS A 70 -9.82 3.92 -0.39
CA LYS A 70 -9.54 2.64 -1.06
C LYS A 70 -8.09 2.19 -0.87
N ALA A 71 -7.15 3.13 -0.96
CA ALA A 71 -5.72 2.86 -0.79
C ALA A 71 -5.41 2.45 0.65
N GLN A 72 -5.84 3.26 1.63
CA GLN A 72 -5.55 3.01 3.03
C GLN A 72 -6.20 1.72 3.54
N TRP A 73 -7.45 1.43 3.17
CA TRP A 73 -8.09 0.17 3.55
C TRP A 73 -7.28 -1.06 3.11
N ARG A 74 -6.74 -1.04 1.89
CA ARG A 74 -5.94 -2.14 1.34
C ARG A 74 -4.58 -2.26 2.03
N LEU A 75 -3.93 -1.13 2.25
CA LEU A 75 -2.67 -1.07 2.99
C LEU A 75 -2.84 -1.63 4.40
N ASP A 76 -3.85 -1.15 5.13
CA ASP A 76 -4.15 -1.58 6.49
C ASP A 76 -4.54 -3.05 6.55
N PHE A 77 -5.29 -3.56 5.56
CA PHE A 77 -5.67 -4.98 5.48
C PHE A 77 -4.43 -5.90 5.44
N VAL A 78 -3.41 -5.53 4.68
CA VAL A 78 -2.15 -6.31 4.62
C VAL A 78 -1.26 -6.02 5.83
N ALA A 79 -1.18 -4.77 6.29
CA ALA A 79 -0.37 -4.39 7.45
C ALA A 79 -0.86 -5.02 8.76
N ALA A 80 -2.17 -5.25 8.90
CA ALA A 80 -2.77 -5.92 10.05
C ALA A 80 -2.43 -7.42 10.12
N GLU A 81 -1.93 -7.99 9.02
CA GLU A 81 -1.57 -9.40 8.92
C GLU A 81 -0.08 -9.59 9.25
N ASN A 82 0.21 -10.12 10.44
CA ASN A 82 1.59 -10.22 10.95
C ASN A 82 2.50 -11.22 10.19
N SER A 83 1.99 -12.01 9.23
CA SER A 83 2.84 -12.95 8.49
C SER A 83 3.55 -12.32 7.29
N MET A 84 3.24 -11.06 6.96
CA MET A 84 3.81 -10.33 5.82
C MET A 84 3.68 -11.12 4.51
N GLY A 85 2.47 -11.62 4.25
CA GLY A 85 2.16 -12.31 2.99
C GLY A 85 2.67 -13.75 2.91
N PHE A 86 3.18 -14.34 3.99
CA PHE A 86 3.57 -15.75 3.98
C PHE A 86 2.41 -16.69 3.61
N HIS A 87 1.20 -16.42 4.15
CA HIS A 87 0.02 -17.24 3.88
C HIS A 87 -0.54 -17.10 2.46
N ALA A 88 -0.39 -15.94 1.83
CA ALA A 88 -0.98 -15.63 0.53
C ALA A 88 -0.14 -14.59 -0.25
N PRO A 89 1.09 -14.93 -0.68
CA PRO A 89 2.08 -13.95 -1.12
C PRO A 89 1.67 -13.14 -2.35
N GLN A 90 1.04 -13.80 -3.34
CA GLN A 90 0.60 -13.12 -4.56
C GLN A 90 -0.60 -12.21 -4.31
N GLU A 91 -1.49 -12.61 -3.40
CA GLU A 91 -2.67 -11.82 -3.06
C GLU A 91 -2.30 -10.59 -2.23
N ALA A 92 -1.41 -10.74 -1.25
CA ALA A 92 -0.86 -9.61 -0.51
C ALA A 92 -0.16 -8.63 -1.46
N ALA A 93 0.67 -9.12 -2.38
CA ALA A 93 1.32 -8.29 -3.39
C ALA A 93 0.32 -7.57 -4.32
N ARG A 94 -0.75 -8.24 -4.76
CA ARG A 94 -1.81 -7.64 -5.58
C ARG A 94 -2.51 -6.51 -4.83
N ILE A 95 -2.90 -6.74 -3.57
CA ILE A 95 -3.58 -5.75 -2.73
C ILE A 95 -2.68 -4.53 -2.49
N LEU A 96 -1.40 -4.73 -2.20
CA LEU A 96 -0.42 -3.65 -2.00
C LEU A 96 -0.15 -2.87 -3.30
N GLY A 97 -0.11 -3.56 -4.44
CA GLY A 97 -0.04 -2.92 -5.76
C GLY A 97 -1.24 -2.01 -6.02
N GLU A 98 -2.46 -2.50 -5.76
CA GLU A 98 -3.68 -1.69 -5.84
C GLU A 98 -3.69 -0.52 -4.85
N ALA A 99 -3.17 -0.72 -3.63
CA ALA A 99 -3.06 0.34 -2.64
C ALA A 99 -2.17 1.49 -3.15
N ALA A 100 -1.01 1.15 -3.69
CA ALA A 100 -0.09 2.13 -4.29
C ALA A 100 -0.71 2.83 -5.51
N ASP A 101 -1.39 2.09 -6.39
CA ASP A 101 -2.06 2.64 -7.58
C ASP A 101 -3.16 3.64 -7.21
N TYR A 102 -4.09 3.25 -6.32
CA TYR A 102 -5.14 4.16 -5.86
C TYR A 102 -4.58 5.38 -5.14
N ALA A 103 -3.49 5.21 -4.37
CA ALA A 103 -2.85 6.34 -3.72
C ALA A 103 -2.29 7.34 -4.74
N ARG A 104 -1.59 6.86 -5.77
CA ARG A 104 -1.05 7.71 -6.84
C ARG A 104 -2.15 8.39 -7.67
N GLN A 105 -3.22 7.69 -8.00
CA GLN A 105 -4.37 8.30 -8.68
C GLN A 105 -4.99 9.42 -7.83
N GLY A 106 -5.15 9.19 -6.52
CA GLY A 106 -5.71 10.20 -5.63
C GLY A 106 -4.76 11.38 -5.37
N GLN A 107 -3.45 11.14 -5.39
CA GLN A 107 -2.44 12.19 -5.37
C GLN A 107 -2.57 13.08 -6.61
N ILE A 108 -2.68 12.49 -7.80
CA ILE A 108 -2.88 13.21 -9.06
C ILE A 108 -4.17 14.03 -9.00
N ALA A 109 -5.28 13.45 -8.55
CA ALA A 109 -6.56 14.17 -8.43
C ALA A 109 -6.46 15.41 -7.53
N ALA A 110 -5.72 15.34 -6.41
CA ALA A 110 -5.48 16.50 -5.55
C ALA A 110 -4.58 17.56 -6.22
N ILE A 111 -3.56 17.13 -6.97
CA ILE A 111 -2.68 18.02 -7.73
C ILE A 111 -3.43 18.69 -8.89
N GLU A 112 -4.30 17.98 -9.59
CA GLU A 112 -5.12 18.52 -10.68
C GLU A 112 -6.00 19.68 -10.20
N TRP A 113 -6.59 19.56 -9.00
CA TRP A 113 -7.31 20.68 -8.40
C TRP A 113 -6.37 21.87 -8.11
N LEU A 114 -5.18 21.62 -7.55
CA LEU A 114 -4.19 22.66 -7.24
C LEU A 114 -3.74 23.45 -8.48
N VAL A 115 -3.60 22.81 -9.64
CA VAL A 115 -3.19 23.48 -10.89
C VAL A 115 -4.34 24.08 -11.68
N SER A 116 -5.59 23.77 -11.34
CA SER A 116 -6.80 24.25 -12.03
C SER A 116 -7.62 25.23 -11.20
N ARG A 117 -6.99 25.84 -10.18
CA ARG A 117 -7.63 26.73 -9.21
C ARG A 117 -8.47 27.81 -9.91
N PRO A 118 -9.66 28.13 -9.38
CA PRO A 118 -10.54 29.14 -9.96
C PRO A 118 -9.88 30.52 -10.10
N GLU A 119 -8.98 30.87 -9.19
CA GLU A 119 -8.22 32.13 -9.19
C GLU A 119 -7.19 32.22 -10.33
N ASP A 120 -6.83 31.08 -10.93
CA ASP A 120 -5.86 30.99 -12.03
C ASP A 120 -6.54 30.89 -13.43
N LYS A 121 -7.88 30.92 -13.49
CA LYS A 121 -8.62 31.06 -14.76
C LYS A 121 -8.80 32.54 -15.11
N PRO A 122 -8.48 32.96 -16.37
CA PRO A 122 -8.55 34.34 -16.81
C PRO A 122 -9.98 34.91 -16.81
#